data_AF-A0A2H9RH49-F1
#
_entry.id   AF-A0A2H9RH49-F1
#
_cell.length_a   1.000
_cell.length_b   1.000
_cell.length_c   1.000
_cell.angle_alpha   90.00
_cell.angle_beta   90.00
_cell.angle_gamma   90.00
#
_symmetry.space_group_name_H-M   'P 1'
#
loop_
_entity.id
_entity.type
_entity.pdbx_description
1 polymer ?
#
loop_
_entity_poly.entity_id
_entity_poly.type
_entity_poly.pdbx_seq_one_letter_code
_entity_poly.pdbx_strand_id
1 'polypeptide(L)'
;MKFRKVSWDEIEEGCIILYEKTERNFKFDCILAICRGGWIPVRIISDLSAVKDVGNLRIESYDVYDKNEAKITQDVSVDVKDKNVLLVDDIADTGDSLILAKKYLLKKFPKNLMTATLHCKVTSKIRPDFFVKETDADTWIIYPWEKRETERKLKNEGILI
;
A
#
# COMPACT_ATOMS: atom_id res chain seq x y z
N MET A 1 18.31 12.01 -6.40
CA MET A 1 17.61 10.79 -5.98
C MET A 1 18.23 10.32 -4.68
N LYS A 2 17.46 10.27 -3.59
CA LYS A 2 17.91 9.82 -2.27
C LYS A 2 17.39 8.41 -2.02
N PHE A 3 18.24 7.50 -1.56
CA PHE A 3 17.81 6.15 -1.20
C PHE A 3 17.66 6.03 0.31
N ARG A 4 16.52 5.51 0.77
CA ARG A 4 16.25 5.21 2.18
C ARG A 4 15.95 3.73 2.33
N LYS A 5 16.92 2.99 2.86
CA LYS A 5 16.71 1.60 3.29
C LYS A 5 15.95 1.62 4.61
N VAL A 6 14.89 0.82 4.71
CA VAL A 6 14.14 0.61 5.95
C VAL A 6 14.38 -0.81 6.45
N SER A 7 14.57 -0.96 7.76
CA SER A 7 14.76 -2.24 8.43
C SER A 7 13.44 -2.95 8.71
N TRP A 8 13.49 -4.23 9.09
CA TRP A 8 12.29 -4.95 9.53
C TRP A 8 11.70 -4.36 10.80
N ASP A 9 12.55 -3.96 11.76
CA ASP A 9 12.13 -3.32 13.01
C ASP A 9 11.39 -2.01 12.74
N GLU A 10 11.90 -1.17 11.83
CA GLU A 10 11.20 0.06 11.41
C GLU A 10 9.83 -0.22 10.76
N ILE A 11 9.69 -1.35 10.05
CA ILE A 11 8.41 -1.73 9.46
C ILE A 11 7.43 -2.23 10.53
N GLU A 12 7.89 -3.05 11.47
CA GLU A 12 7.07 -3.53 12.58
C GLU A 12 6.55 -2.35 13.41
N GLU A 13 7.43 -1.44 13.81
CA GLU A 13 7.06 -0.21 14.52
C GLU A 13 6.10 0.65 13.68
N GLY A 14 6.38 0.81 12.39
CA GLY A 14 5.49 1.53 11.47
C GLY A 14 4.10 0.91 11.38
N CYS A 15 3.98 -0.41 11.33
CA CYS A 15 2.69 -1.11 11.29
C CYS A 15 1.92 -0.95 12.60
N ILE A 16 2.61 -0.98 13.75
CA ILE A 16 1.99 -0.71 15.06
C ILE A 16 1.41 0.71 15.08
N ILE A 17 2.19 1.71 14.66
CA ILE A 17 1.72 3.11 14.60
C ILE A 17 0.54 3.25 13.62
N LEU A 18 0.60 2.60 12.46
CA LEU A 18 -0.46 2.64 11.47
C LEU A 18 -1.75 2.01 12.01
N TYR A 19 -1.63 0.87 12.70
CA TYR A 19 -2.74 0.22 13.37
C TYR A 19 -3.36 1.11 14.44
N GLU A 20 -2.58 1.70 15.34
CA GLU A 20 -3.12 2.60 16.37
C GLU A 20 -3.85 3.81 15.78
N LYS A 21 -3.32 4.40 14.71
CA LYS A 21 -3.96 5.51 13.99
C LYS A 21 -5.30 5.08 13.39
N THR A 22 -5.34 3.92 12.73
CA THR A 22 -6.56 3.39 12.10
C THR A 22 -7.59 3.02 13.17
N GLU A 23 -7.20 2.24 14.19
CA GLU A 23 -8.10 1.73 15.23
C GLU A 23 -8.83 2.83 16.01
N ARG A 24 -8.15 3.96 16.27
CA ARG A 24 -8.73 5.11 16.99
C ARG A 24 -9.81 5.84 16.20
N ASN A 25 -9.76 5.77 14.88
CA ASN A 25 -10.59 6.60 13.98
C ASN A 25 -11.55 5.78 13.11
N PHE A 26 -11.27 4.48 12.92
CA PHE A 26 -12.00 3.62 12.00
C PHE A 26 -11.98 2.17 12.49
N LYS A 27 -13.16 1.64 12.87
CA LYS A 27 -13.33 0.23 13.17
C LYS A 27 -13.60 -0.53 11.87
N PHE A 28 -12.63 -1.31 11.43
CA PHE A 28 -12.70 -2.14 10.23
C PHE A 28 -12.95 -3.61 10.61
N ASP A 29 -13.61 -4.33 9.71
CA ASP A 29 -13.89 -5.76 9.84
C ASP A 29 -13.37 -6.57 8.63
N CYS A 30 -12.78 -5.89 7.64
CA CYS A 30 -12.09 -6.47 6.49
C CYS A 30 -10.81 -5.68 6.18
N ILE A 31 -9.69 -6.36 5.93
CA ILE A 31 -8.41 -5.72 5.55
C ILE A 31 -7.99 -6.24 4.17
N LEU A 32 -7.62 -5.33 3.27
CA LEU A 32 -7.18 -5.66 1.92
C LEU A 32 -5.78 -5.14 1.65
N ALA A 33 -4.92 -6.01 1.09
CA ALA A 33 -3.62 -5.61 0.56
C ALA A 33 -3.72 -5.20 -0.90
N ILE A 34 -3.12 -4.06 -1.28
CA ILE A 34 -2.70 -3.84 -2.67
C ILE A 34 -1.42 -4.67 -2.89
N CYS A 35 -1.50 -5.68 -3.75
CA CYS A 35 -0.35 -6.54 -4.03
C CYS A 35 0.66 -5.82 -4.92
N ARG A 36 1.95 -6.01 -4.70
CA ARG A 36 2.56 -6.94 -3.71
C ARG A 36 2.97 -6.24 -2.41
N GLY A 37 3.21 -4.93 -2.45
CA GLY A 37 3.76 -4.14 -1.33
C GLY A 37 2.92 -4.20 -0.06
N GLY A 38 1.59 -4.12 -0.19
CA GLY A 38 0.66 -4.18 0.93
C GLY A 38 0.59 -5.51 1.69
N TRP A 39 1.15 -6.62 1.18
CA TRP A 39 1.05 -7.92 1.86
C TRP A 39 1.65 -7.93 3.26
N ILE A 40 2.83 -7.33 3.41
CA ILE A 40 3.53 -7.34 4.69
C ILE A 40 2.80 -6.45 5.72
N PRO A 41 2.47 -5.18 5.41
CA PRO A 41 1.68 -4.37 6.34
C PRO A 41 0.34 -5.01 6.72
N VAL A 42 -0.40 -5.57 5.76
CA VAL A 42 -1.69 -6.22 6.05
C VAL A 42 -1.54 -7.41 6.97
N ARG A 43 -0.52 -8.26 6.76
CA ARG A 43 -0.33 -9.41 7.64
C ARG A 43 -0.02 -8.97 9.07
N ILE A 44 0.80 -7.95 9.27
CA ILE A 44 1.11 -7.45 10.62
C ILE A 44 -0.14 -6.82 11.25
N ILE A 45 -0.87 -5.96 10.52
CA ILE A 45 -2.08 -5.30 11.04
C ILE A 45 -3.20 -6.31 11.33
N SER A 46 -3.33 -7.39 10.56
CA SER A 46 -4.33 -8.43 10.85
C SER A 46 -4.03 -9.17 12.15
N ASP A 47 -2.75 -9.31 12.51
CA ASP A 47 -2.33 -9.86 13.79
C ASP A 47 -2.75 -8.94 14.94
N LEU A 48 -2.40 -7.66 14.82
CA LEU A 48 -2.67 -6.63 15.84
C LEU A 48 -4.16 -6.40 16.07
N SER A 49 -4.96 -6.41 15.00
CA SER A 49 -6.40 -6.14 15.04
C SER A 49 -7.28 -7.36 15.30
N ALA A 50 -6.71 -8.56 15.26
CA ALA A 50 -7.43 -9.85 15.28
C ALA A 50 -8.49 -10.03 14.16
N VAL A 51 -8.49 -9.17 13.12
CA VAL A 51 -9.39 -9.31 11.97
C VAL A 51 -8.94 -10.48 11.11
N LYS A 52 -9.86 -11.43 10.91
CA LYS A 52 -9.62 -12.67 10.14
C LYS A 52 -9.97 -12.55 8.67
N ASP A 53 -10.82 -11.60 8.32
CA ASP A 53 -11.24 -11.36 6.95
C ASP A 53 -10.19 -10.53 6.22
N VAL A 54 -9.18 -11.23 5.72
CA VAL A 54 -8.00 -10.66 5.09
C VAL A 54 -7.98 -11.06 3.62
N GLY A 55 -7.95 -10.05 2.75
CA GLY A 55 -7.92 -10.25 1.31
C GLY A 55 -6.85 -9.43 0.63
N ASN A 56 -6.84 -9.52 -0.70
CA ASN A 56 -5.89 -8.82 -1.53
C ASN A 56 -6.48 -8.48 -2.90
N LEU A 57 -5.92 -7.47 -3.55
CA LEU A 57 -6.18 -7.03 -4.92
C LEU A 57 -4.82 -6.82 -5.59
N ARG A 58 -4.61 -7.29 -6.82
CA ARG A 58 -3.36 -7.03 -7.55
C ARG A 58 -3.52 -5.92 -8.56
N ILE A 59 -2.65 -4.91 -8.44
CA ILE A 59 -2.51 -3.82 -9.39
C ILE A 59 -1.08 -3.84 -9.93
N GLU A 60 -0.96 -3.70 -11.24
CA GLU A 60 0.31 -3.57 -11.94
C GLU A 60 0.31 -2.28 -12.76
N SER A 61 1.43 -1.57 -12.72
CA SER A 61 1.68 -0.44 -13.61
C SER A 61 2.38 -0.95 -14.87
N TYR A 62 1.79 -0.68 -16.03
CA TYR A 62 2.40 -0.98 -17.32
C TYR A 62 2.81 0.33 -18.00
N ASP A 63 4.00 0.36 -18.59
CA ASP A 63 4.38 1.36 -19.58
C ASP A 63 3.79 0.95 -20.94
N VAL A 64 2.59 1.44 -21.24
CA VAL A 64 1.97 1.28 -22.55
C VAL A 64 2.00 2.64 -23.23
N TYR A 65 2.93 2.82 -24.18
CA TYR A 65 3.07 4.02 -25.01
C TYR A 65 3.16 5.34 -24.22
N ASP A 66 4.18 5.49 -23.36
CA ASP A 66 4.44 6.66 -22.50
C ASP A 66 3.33 7.00 -21.49
N LYS A 67 2.37 6.09 -21.28
CA LYS A 67 1.38 6.18 -20.21
C LYS A 67 1.61 5.04 -19.23
N ASN A 68 2.14 5.39 -18.06
CA ASN A 68 2.13 4.54 -16.88
C ASN A 68 0.68 4.37 -16.41
N GLU A 69 -0.03 3.38 -16.95
CA GLU A 69 -1.40 3.07 -16.57
C GLU A 69 -1.43 1.93 -15.56
N ALA A 70 -2.01 2.21 -14.39
CA ALA A 70 -2.28 1.19 -13.38
C ALA A 70 -3.45 0.32 -13.86
N LYS A 71 -3.32 -1.01 -13.74
CA LYS A 71 -4.34 -1.98 -14.12
C LYS A 71 -4.54 -3.02 -13.04
N ILE A 72 -5.79 -3.36 -12.77
CA ILE A 72 -6.14 -4.49 -11.92
C ILE A 72 -5.91 -5.78 -12.70
N THR A 73 -5.05 -6.64 -12.18
CA THR A 73 -4.70 -7.92 -12.82
C THR A 73 -5.17 -9.14 -12.04
N GLN A 74 -5.55 -8.97 -10.77
CA GLN A 74 -6.28 -9.98 -10.00
C GLN A 74 -7.38 -9.27 -9.21
N ASP A 75 -8.60 -9.83 -9.27
CA ASP A 75 -9.76 -9.34 -8.52
C ASP A 75 -9.51 -9.47 -6.99
N VAL A 76 -10.28 -8.73 -6.21
CA VAL A 76 -10.33 -8.84 -4.75
C VAL A 76 -10.61 -10.28 -4.34
N SER A 77 -9.81 -10.81 -3.42
CA SER A 77 -9.86 -12.22 -3.02
C SER A 77 -10.92 -12.54 -1.96
N VAL A 78 -11.65 -11.54 -1.46
CA VAL A 78 -12.70 -11.67 -0.44
C VAL A 78 -13.90 -10.79 -0.79
N ASP A 79 -15.09 -11.16 -0.33
CA ASP A 79 -16.26 -10.30 -0.48
C ASP A 79 -16.15 -9.09 0.44
N VAL A 80 -16.35 -7.90 -0.10
CA VAL A 80 -16.22 -6.62 0.60
C VAL A 80 -17.57 -5.94 0.82
N LYS A 81 -18.65 -6.53 0.31
CA LYS A 81 -19.98 -5.93 0.36
C LYS A 81 -20.44 -5.73 1.81
N ASP A 82 -20.97 -4.55 2.10
CA ASP A 82 -21.49 -4.14 3.41
C ASP A 82 -20.45 -4.18 4.56
N LYS A 83 -19.16 -4.31 4.25
CA LYS A 83 -18.05 -4.33 5.23
C LYS A 83 -17.38 -2.98 5.42
N ASN A 84 -16.75 -2.79 6.58
CA ASN A 84 -15.85 -1.69 6.85
C ASN A 84 -14.43 -2.11 6.44
N VAL A 85 -14.01 -1.65 5.26
CA VAL A 85 -12.79 -2.11 4.61
C VAL A 85 -11.64 -1.14 4.87
N LEU A 86 -10.52 -1.68 5.36
CA LEU A 86 -9.23 -0.99 5.39
C LEU A 86 -8.36 -1.49 4.22
N LEU A 87 -8.15 -0.65 3.22
CA LEU A 87 -7.26 -0.91 2.10
C LEU A 87 -5.86 -0.42 2.42
N VAL A 88 -4.86 -1.31 2.35
CA VAL A 88 -3.49 -1.03 2.78
C VAL A 88 -2.50 -1.26 1.64
N ASP A 89 -1.54 -0.34 1.51
CA ASP A 89 -0.35 -0.46 0.66
C ASP A 89 0.91 -0.06 1.45
N ASP A 90 2.11 -0.33 0.94
CA ASP A 90 3.33 0.10 1.62
C ASP A 90 3.60 1.60 1.42
N ILE A 91 3.42 2.13 0.21
CA ILE A 91 3.61 3.55 -0.11
C ILE A 91 2.55 4.12 -1.06
N ALA A 92 2.08 5.32 -0.73
CA ALA A 92 1.42 6.19 -1.71
C ALA A 92 2.47 7.01 -2.45
N ASP A 93 3.02 6.46 -3.54
CA ASP A 93 4.00 7.15 -4.40
C ASP A 93 3.30 8.18 -5.30
N THR A 94 3.00 7.85 -6.56
CA THR A 94 2.15 8.71 -7.41
C THR A 94 0.70 8.72 -6.93
N GLY A 95 0.28 7.67 -6.23
CA GLY A 95 -1.09 7.48 -5.74
C GLY A 95 -2.03 6.77 -6.72
N ASP A 96 -1.57 6.47 -7.94
CA ASP A 96 -2.44 5.90 -8.99
C ASP A 96 -3.02 4.52 -8.62
N SER A 97 -2.22 3.65 -7.99
CA SER A 97 -2.68 2.34 -7.50
C SER A 97 -3.79 2.47 -6.46
N LEU A 98 -3.64 3.37 -5.49
CA LEU A 98 -4.65 3.62 -4.46
C LEU A 98 -5.94 4.21 -5.06
N ILE A 99 -5.83 5.16 -5.98
CA ILE A 99 -6.99 5.75 -6.68
C ILE A 99 -7.76 4.67 -7.44
N LEU A 100 -7.05 3.83 -8.20
CA LEU A 100 -7.66 2.75 -8.96
C LEU A 100 -8.32 1.72 -8.05
N ALA A 101 -7.63 1.27 -7.01
CA ALA A 101 -8.15 0.32 -6.04
C ALA A 101 -9.39 0.87 -5.34
N LYS A 102 -9.36 2.13 -4.86
CA LYS A 102 -10.50 2.77 -4.19
C LYS A 102 -11.70 2.86 -5.13
N LYS A 103 -11.51 3.34 -6.36
CA LYS A 103 -12.57 3.41 -7.38
C LYS A 103 -13.15 2.04 -7.71
N TYR A 104 -12.31 1.01 -7.76
CA TYR A 104 -12.74 -0.35 -8.04
C TYR A 104 -13.56 -0.96 -6.90
N LEU A 105 -13.06 -0.86 -5.67
CA LEU A 105 -13.71 -1.42 -4.48
C LEU A 105 -15.03 -0.74 -4.17
N LEU A 106 -15.18 0.57 -4.41
CA LEU A 106 -16.47 1.25 -4.26
C LEU A 106 -17.59 0.65 -5.12
N LYS A 107 -17.25 0.06 -6.28
CA LYS A 107 -18.23 -0.66 -7.13
C LYS A 107 -18.65 -2.01 -6.57
N LYS A 108 -17.98 -2.50 -5.53
CA LYS A 108 -18.32 -3.73 -4.80
C LYS A 108 -19.12 -3.45 -3.51
N PHE A 109 -19.59 -2.21 -3.33
CA PHE A 109 -20.51 -1.80 -2.28
C PHE A 109 -20.05 -2.08 -0.84
N PRO A 110 -18.81 -1.71 -0.44
CA PRO A 110 -18.45 -1.73 0.97
C PRO A 110 -19.29 -0.72 1.75
N LYS A 111 -19.53 -0.99 3.03
CA LYS A 111 -20.22 -0.04 3.93
C LYS A 111 -19.37 1.21 4.15
N ASN A 112 -18.07 1.02 4.38
CA ASN A 112 -17.08 2.09 4.47
C ASN A 112 -15.76 1.60 3.85
N LEU A 113 -14.98 2.51 3.28
CA LEU A 113 -13.68 2.20 2.69
C LEU A 113 -12.67 3.29 3.05
N MET A 114 -11.68 2.93 3.85
CA MET A 114 -10.55 3.79 4.23
C MET A 114 -9.24 3.22 3.67
N THR A 115 -8.28 4.10 3.44
CA THR A 115 -6.96 3.79 2.87
C THR A 115 -5.86 4.04 3.88
N ALA A 116 -4.87 3.17 3.93
CA ALA A 116 -3.74 3.27 4.85
C ALA A 116 -2.41 2.92 4.17
N THR A 117 -1.34 3.67 4.46
CA THR A 117 0.01 3.32 3.99
C THR A 117 1.08 3.54 5.05
N LEU A 118 2.23 2.88 4.94
CA LEU A 118 3.37 3.22 5.79
C LEU A 118 3.93 4.59 5.40
N HIS A 119 4.14 4.80 4.10
CA HIS A 119 4.70 6.04 3.59
C HIS A 119 3.76 6.75 2.61
N CYS A 120 3.83 8.08 2.56
CA CYS A 120 3.11 8.88 1.58
C CYS A 120 4.03 9.97 1.04
N LYS A 121 4.22 10.05 -0.28
CA LYS A 121 4.99 11.15 -0.87
C LYS A 121 4.18 12.44 -0.88
N VAL A 122 4.85 13.56 -0.67
CA VAL A 122 4.26 14.92 -0.80
C VAL A 122 3.62 15.17 -2.18
N THR A 123 4.11 14.47 -3.21
CA THR A 123 3.62 14.57 -4.60
C THR A 123 2.51 13.58 -4.95
N SER A 124 2.03 12.79 -3.99
CA SER A 124 0.98 11.80 -4.27
C SER A 124 -0.33 12.48 -4.66
N LYS A 125 -0.99 11.99 -5.73
CA LYS A 125 -2.27 12.51 -6.21
C LYS A 125 -3.42 12.25 -5.24
N ILE A 126 -3.25 11.29 -4.32
CA ILE A 126 -4.18 10.97 -3.26
C ILE A 126 -3.44 10.94 -1.92
N ARG A 127 -4.03 11.57 -0.91
CA ARG A 127 -3.65 11.38 0.48
C ARG A 127 -4.36 10.15 1.01
N PRO A 128 -3.65 9.12 1.51
CA PRO A 128 -4.28 8.06 2.27
C PRO A 128 -5.01 8.63 3.49
N ASP A 129 -6.11 7.99 3.88
CA ASP A 129 -6.87 8.37 5.07
C ASP A 129 -6.00 8.23 6.34
N PHE A 130 -5.06 7.27 6.32
CA PHE A 130 -4.05 7.06 7.36
C PHE A 130 -2.65 6.84 6.76
N PHE A 131 -1.62 7.46 7.32
CA PHE A 131 -0.23 7.12 6.99
C PHE A 131 0.72 7.35 8.16
N VAL A 132 1.84 6.63 8.18
CA VAL A 132 2.84 6.75 9.27
C VAL A 132 3.71 7.97 9.04
N LYS A 133 4.36 8.05 7.88
CA LYS A 133 5.37 9.07 7.58
C LYS A 133 5.21 9.65 6.18
N GLU A 134 5.34 10.97 6.10
CA GLU A 134 5.46 11.67 4.83
C GLU A 134 6.91 11.67 4.33
N THR A 135 7.11 11.56 3.01
CA THR A 135 8.44 11.60 2.38
C THR A 135 8.51 12.57 1.22
N ASP A 136 9.72 13.08 0.96
CA ASP A 136 10.01 13.97 -0.16
C ASP A 136 9.78 13.27 -1.52
N ALA A 137 9.59 14.08 -2.56
CA ALA A 137 9.40 13.61 -3.93
C ALA A 137 10.58 12.77 -4.45
N ASP A 138 11.80 13.10 -4.04
CA ASP A 138 13.05 12.53 -4.55
C ASP A 138 13.57 11.33 -3.75
N THR A 139 12.81 10.87 -2.75
CA THR A 139 13.16 9.75 -1.89
C THR A 139 12.64 8.42 -2.44
N TRP A 140 13.55 7.50 -2.71
CA TRP A 140 13.27 6.10 -3.02
C TRP A 140 13.43 5.26 -1.76
N ILE A 141 12.32 4.73 -1.24
CA ILE A 141 12.32 3.81 -0.11
C ILE A 141 12.65 2.41 -0.62
N ILE A 142 13.53 1.70 0.07
CA ILE A 142 13.87 0.31 -0.24
C ILE A 142 13.36 -0.56 0.91
N TYR A 143 12.21 -1.21 0.67
CA TYR A 143 11.61 -2.09 1.67
C TYR A 143 12.35 -3.42 1.81
N PRO A 144 12.22 -4.11 2.96
CA PRO A 144 12.90 -5.38 3.18
C PRO A 144 12.51 -6.47 2.18
N TRP A 145 11.27 -6.46 1.69
CA TRP A 145 10.71 -7.45 0.75
C TRP A 145 11.08 -7.24 -0.71
N GLU A 146 11.64 -6.09 -1.09
CA GLU A 146 11.88 -5.75 -2.50
C GLU A 146 13.37 -5.53 -2.85
N LYS A 147 14.30 -5.71 -1.91
CA LYS A 147 15.74 -5.42 -2.10
C LYS A 147 16.31 -5.93 -3.42
N ARG A 148 15.98 -7.19 -3.79
CA ARG A 148 16.46 -7.80 -5.05
C ARG A 148 15.81 -7.23 -6.29
N GLU A 149 14.55 -6.80 -6.20
CA GLU A 149 13.87 -6.13 -7.31
C GLU A 149 14.44 -4.74 -7.53
N THR A 150 14.68 -4.00 -6.44
CA THR A 150 15.36 -2.71 -6.47
C THR A 150 16.76 -2.83 -7.07
N GLU A 151 17.58 -3.78 -6.64
CA GLU A 151 18.92 -4.00 -7.22
C GLU A 151 18.86 -4.28 -8.73
N ARG A 152 17.93 -5.13 -9.19
CA ARG A 152 17.78 -5.43 -10.62
C ARG A 152 17.37 -4.18 -11.39
N LYS A 153 16.43 -3.40 -10.86
CA LYS A 153 15.96 -2.16 -11.50
C LYS A 153 17.09 -1.14 -11.64
N LEU A 154 17.83 -0.90 -10.56
CA LEU A 154 18.94 0.06 -10.57
C LEU A 154 20.07 -0.37 -11.50
N LYS A 155 20.41 -1.67 -11.54
CA LYS A 155 21.37 -2.20 -12.52
C LYS A 155 20.94 -1.96 -13.97
N ASN A 156 19.66 -2.17 -14.28
CA ASN A 156 19.11 -1.92 -15.61
C ASN A 156 19.14 -0.43 -15.99
N GLU A 157 19.05 0.47 -15.01
CA GLU A 157 19.16 1.92 -15.19
C GLU A 157 20.62 2.43 -15.16
N GLY A 158 21.61 1.54 -15.05
CA GLY A 158 23.03 1.90 -14.97
C GLY A 158 23.45 2.52 -13.64
N ILE A 159 22.62 2.42 -12.60
CA ILE A 159 22.87 2.94 -11.25
C ILE A 159 23.48 1.82 -10.39
N LEU A 160 24.75 1.99 -10.00
CA LEU A 160 25.42 1.12 -9.03
C LEU A 160 25.15 1.63 -7.60
N ILE A 161 24.66 0.74 -6.73
CA ILE A 161 24.39 0.97 -5.30
C ILE A 161 25.14 0.00 -4.41
#